data_AF-A0A2N0P763-F1
#
_entry.id   AF-A0A2N0P763-F1
#
_cell.length_a   1.000
_cell.length_b   1.000
_cell.length_c   1.000
_cell.angle_alpha   90.00
_cell.angle_beta   90.00
_cell.angle_gamma   90.00
#
_symmetry.space_group_name_H-M   'P 1'
#
loop_
_entity.id
_entity.type
_entity.pdbx_description
1 polymer ?
#
loop_
_entity_poly.entity_id
_entity_poly.type
_entity_poly.pdbx_seq_one_letter_code
_entity_poly.pdbx_strand_id
1 'polypeptide(L)'
;MDFSEILEDIQQTTSEEINFPPPPYMEDEDFQVKFSATLRSVTKSIRLKDTQLAMINSFYLGQLLDQLSTPSERLKYKHKMSLHYATIVEKTFDIFEFFPEQILRTKKL
;
A
#
# COMPACT_ATOMS: atom_id res chain seq x y z
N MET A 1 11.91 15.84 10.64
CA MET A 1 12.06 15.42 9.23
C MET A 1 11.64 16.62 8.39
N ASP A 2 12.49 17.09 7.50
CA ASP A 2 12.21 18.28 6.69
C ASP A 2 11.34 17.90 5.47
N PHE A 3 10.34 18.72 5.15
CA PHE A 3 9.46 18.51 3.99
C PHE A 3 10.26 18.47 2.68
N SER A 4 11.34 19.26 2.61
CA SER A 4 12.27 19.32 1.48
C SER A 4 12.87 17.94 1.16
N GLU A 5 13.26 17.18 2.19
CA GLU A 5 13.86 15.85 2.03
C GLU A 5 12.85 14.83 1.49
N ILE A 6 11.60 14.89 1.94
CA ILE A 6 10.52 13.98 1.48
C ILE A 6 10.17 14.28 0.02
N LEU A 7 10.10 15.56 -0.34
CA LEU A 7 9.79 15.97 -1.71
C LEU A 7 10.91 15.54 -2.68
N GLU A 8 12.17 15.69 -2.28
CA GLU A 8 13.32 15.26 -3.08
C GLU A 8 13.34 13.74 -3.28
N ASP A 9 12.99 12.96 -2.23
CA ASP A 9 12.89 11.50 -2.30
C ASP A 9 11.80 11.05 -3.28
N ILE A 10 10.61 11.66 -3.21
CA ILE A 10 9.47 11.37 -4.10
C ILE A 10 9.79 11.74 -5.57
N GLN A 11 10.58 12.79 -5.80
CA GLN A 11 10.92 13.29 -7.14
C GLN A 11 12.08 12.54 -7.82
N GLN A 12 12.70 11.55 -7.17
CA GLN A 12 13.78 10.78 -7.80
C GLN A 12 13.27 10.00 -9.02
N THR A 13 13.87 10.29 -10.19
CA THR A 13 13.52 9.69 -11.50
C THR A 13 14.58 8.70 -12.00
N THR A 14 15.65 8.46 -11.25
CA THR A 14 16.77 7.62 -11.67
C THR A 14 16.32 6.17 -11.88
N SER A 15 16.59 5.65 -13.08
CA SER A 15 16.15 4.35 -13.55
C SER A 15 17.01 3.23 -12.95
N GLU A 16 16.69 2.78 -11.74
CA GLU A 16 17.03 1.42 -11.30
C GLU A 16 16.04 0.44 -11.99
N GLU A 17 16.47 -0.78 -12.35
CA GLU A 17 15.53 -1.81 -12.79
C GLU A 17 14.58 -2.16 -11.63
N ILE A 18 13.39 -1.56 -11.64
CA ILE A 18 12.41 -1.75 -10.58
C ILE A 18 11.61 -3.02 -10.86
N ASN A 19 11.92 -4.09 -10.12
CA ASN A 19 11.04 -5.24 -10.02
C ASN A 19 10.06 -5.04 -8.86
N PHE A 20 8.89 -4.48 -9.15
CA PHE A 20 7.85 -4.28 -8.14
C PHE A 20 7.30 -5.64 -7.67
N PRO A 21 7.36 -5.97 -6.37
CA PRO A 21 6.92 -7.26 -5.87
C PRO A 21 5.45 -7.52 -6.23
N PRO A 22 5.09 -8.74 -6.67
CA PRO A 22 3.70 -9.05 -7.01
C PRO A 22 2.79 -8.97 -5.78
N PRO A 23 1.46 -8.81 -5.98
CA PRO A 23 0.51 -8.82 -4.88
C PRO A 23 0.52 -10.14 -4.11
N PRO A 24 0.10 -10.14 -2.83
CA PRO A 24 0.10 -11.34 -1.98
C PRO A 24 -1.10 -12.27 -2.24
N TYR A 25 -1.72 -12.18 -3.42
CA TYR A 25 -2.93 -12.90 -3.82
C TYR A 25 -2.88 -13.23 -5.32
N MET A 26 -3.74 -14.14 -5.76
CA MET A 26 -3.90 -14.46 -7.18
C MET A 26 -5.02 -13.61 -7.80
N GLU A 27 -4.88 -13.25 -9.07
CA GLU A 27 -5.84 -12.35 -9.75
C GLU A 27 -7.24 -12.96 -9.93
N ASP A 28 -7.37 -14.28 -9.95
CA ASP A 28 -8.62 -15.02 -10.11
C ASP A 28 -9.35 -15.27 -8.78
N GLU A 29 -8.74 -14.94 -7.63
CA GLU A 29 -9.36 -15.09 -6.31
C GLU A 29 -10.52 -14.09 -6.08
N ASP A 30 -11.48 -14.49 -5.26
CA ASP A 30 -12.55 -13.60 -4.79
C ASP A 30 -11.98 -12.42 -3.99
N PHE A 31 -12.69 -11.29 -4.04
CA PHE A 31 -12.29 -10.06 -3.36
C PHE A 31 -12.01 -10.27 -1.88
N GLN A 32 -12.86 -11.05 -1.18
CA GLN A 32 -12.68 -11.27 0.25
C GLN A 32 -11.37 -12.02 0.55
N VAL A 33 -10.96 -12.94 -0.33
CA VAL A 33 -9.71 -13.69 -0.21
C VAL A 33 -8.52 -12.75 -0.43
N LYS A 34 -8.54 -11.97 -1.53
CA LYS A 34 -7.52 -10.95 -1.83
C LYS A 34 -7.34 -9.96 -0.69
N PHE A 35 -8.45 -9.43 -0.16
CA PHE A 35 -8.46 -8.50 0.95
C PHE A 35 -7.81 -9.12 2.21
N SER A 36 -8.20 -10.33 2.56
CA SER A 36 -7.73 -11.00 3.78
C SER A 36 -6.25 -11.36 3.68
N ALA A 37 -5.80 -11.84 2.52
CA ALA A 37 -4.39 -12.13 2.25
C ALA A 37 -3.54 -10.87 2.34
N THR A 38 -3.98 -9.77 1.73
CA THR A 38 -3.24 -8.50 1.73
C THR A 38 -3.18 -7.87 3.11
N LEU A 39 -4.30 -7.82 3.86
CA LEU A 39 -4.33 -7.31 5.22
C LEU A 39 -3.39 -8.09 6.16
N ARG A 40 -3.34 -9.42 6.01
CA ARG A 40 -2.40 -10.27 6.74
C ARG A 40 -0.95 -9.92 6.37
N SER A 41 -0.65 -9.67 5.10
CA SER A 41 0.68 -9.27 4.65
C SER A 41 1.09 -7.90 5.20
N VAL A 42 0.22 -6.89 5.16
CA VAL A 42 0.44 -5.57 5.81
C VAL A 42 0.77 -5.73 7.29
N THR A 43 -0.05 -6.49 8.02
CA THR A 43 0.13 -6.71 9.45
C THR A 43 1.47 -7.42 9.74
N LYS A 44 1.82 -8.40 8.90
CA LYS A 44 3.08 -9.17 9.03
C LYS A 44 4.29 -8.28 8.77
N SER A 45 4.31 -7.50 7.70
CA SER A 45 5.45 -6.63 7.35
C SER A 45 5.67 -5.53 8.39
N ILE A 46 4.59 -4.91 8.89
CA ILE A 46 4.67 -3.93 9.98
C ILE A 46 5.27 -4.56 11.24
N ARG A 47 4.82 -5.77 11.62
CA ARG A 47 5.37 -6.49 12.77
C ARG A 47 6.85 -6.83 12.60
N LEU A 48 7.29 -7.13 11.38
CA LEU A 48 8.69 -7.41 11.04
C LEU A 48 9.54 -6.13 10.91
N LYS A 49 8.92 -4.94 11.02
CA LYS A 49 9.57 -3.65 10.77
C LYS A 49 10.17 -3.53 9.37
N ASP A 50 9.58 -4.26 8.42
CA ASP A 50 9.91 -4.13 7.00
C ASP A 50 9.02 -3.02 6.41
N THR A 51 9.52 -1.79 6.49
CA THR A 51 8.77 -0.59 6.09
C THR A 51 8.42 -0.61 4.61
N GLN A 52 9.37 -1.00 3.75
CA GLN A 52 9.15 -1.03 2.31
C GLN A 52 8.09 -2.06 1.94
N LEU A 53 8.19 -3.28 2.46
CA LEU A 53 7.18 -4.31 2.24
C LEU A 53 5.82 -3.91 2.84
N ALA A 54 5.81 -3.18 3.97
CA ALA A 54 4.57 -2.64 4.53
C ALA A 54 3.91 -1.62 3.60
N MET A 55 4.67 -0.74 2.96
CA MET A 55 4.13 0.20 1.98
C MET A 55 3.60 -0.52 0.74
N ILE A 56 4.34 -1.50 0.20
CA ILE A 56 3.90 -2.27 -0.98
C ILE A 56 2.58 -2.99 -0.70
N ASN A 57 2.49 -3.71 0.43
CA ASN A 57 1.25 -4.39 0.80
C ASN A 57 0.12 -3.40 1.09
N SER A 58 0.42 -2.24 1.67
CA SER A 58 -0.58 -1.20 1.95
C SER A 58 -1.12 -0.58 0.67
N PHE A 59 -0.25 -0.36 -0.32
CA PHE A 59 -0.64 0.08 -1.67
C PHE A 59 -1.60 -0.93 -2.31
N TYR A 60 -1.26 -2.22 -2.31
CA TYR A 60 -2.15 -3.25 -2.85
C TYR A 60 -3.49 -3.33 -2.13
N LEU A 61 -3.51 -3.14 -0.81
CA LEU A 61 -4.77 -3.13 -0.05
C LEU A 61 -5.60 -1.89 -0.37
N GLY A 62 -4.97 -0.74 -0.57
CA GLY A 62 -5.63 0.49 -1.01
C GLY A 62 -6.22 0.34 -2.41
N GLN A 63 -5.46 -0.26 -3.34
CA GLN A 63 -5.91 -0.57 -4.69
C GLN A 63 -7.15 -1.48 -4.70
N LEU A 64 -7.15 -2.54 -3.88
CA LEU A 64 -8.33 -3.39 -3.71
C LEU A 64 -9.53 -2.58 -3.21
N LEU A 65 -9.33 -1.74 -2.20
CA LEU A 65 -10.40 -0.90 -1.69
C LEU A 65 -10.93 0.06 -2.77
N ASP A 66 -10.06 0.64 -3.59
CA ASP A 66 -10.47 1.57 -4.64
C ASP A 66 -11.27 0.90 -5.77
N GLN A 67 -11.02 -0.38 -6.04
CA GLN A 67 -11.80 -1.19 -7.00
C GLN A 67 -13.26 -1.43 -6.57
N LEU A 68 -13.62 -1.19 -5.30
CA LEU A 68 -14.99 -1.35 -4.82
C LEU A 68 -15.89 -0.21 -5.35
N SER A 69 -17.02 -0.59 -5.94
CA SER A 69 -17.89 0.32 -6.68
C SER A 69 -18.60 1.36 -5.81
N THR A 70 -18.82 1.07 -4.52
CA THR A 70 -19.59 1.96 -3.63
C THR A 70 -18.78 2.43 -2.43
N PRO A 71 -18.95 3.70 -1.99
CA PRO A 71 -18.37 4.18 -0.73
C PRO A 71 -18.77 3.33 0.48
N SER A 72 -20.01 2.80 0.49
CA SER A 72 -20.50 1.94 1.56
C SER A 72 -19.74 0.60 1.65
N GLU A 73 -19.42 -0.02 0.52
CA GLU A 73 -18.59 -1.23 0.50
C GLU A 73 -17.16 -0.95 0.94
N ARG A 74 -16.56 0.16 0.45
CA ARG A 74 -15.25 0.62 0.93
C ARG A 74 -15.24 0.80 2.43
N LEU A 75 -16.24 1.48 2.97
CA LEU A 75 -16.40 1.69 4.40
C LEU A 75 -16.56 0.37 5.16
N LYS A 76 -17.36 -0.58 4.65
CA LYS A 76 -17.53 -1.92 5.24
C LYS A 76 -16.19 -2.66 5.37
N TYR A 77 -15.34 -2.60 4.34
CA TYR A 77 -14.02 -3.24 4.39
C TYR A 77 -13.01 -2.44 5.24
N LYS A 78 -13.05 -1.11 5.25
CA LYS A 78 -12.25 -0.28 6.17
C LYS A 78 -12.52 -0.64 7.64
N HIS A 79 -13.78 -0.91 8.00
CA HIS A 79 -14.15 -1.35 9.36
C HIS A 79 -13.61 -2.74 9.76
N LYS A 80 -13.12 -3.54 8.81
CA LYS A 80 -12.43 -4.81 9.12
C LYS A 80 -10.98 -4.59 9.57
N MET A 81 -10.47 -3.36 9.47
CA MET A 81 -9.13 -2.96 9.89
C MET A 81 -9.20 -2.12 11.16
N SER A 82 -8.09 -2.07 11.91
CA SER A 82 -7.95 -1.04 12.94
C SER A 82 -7.82 0.33 12.28
N LEU A 83 -8.18 1.40 13.00
CA LEU A 83 -8.02 2.77 12.51
C LEU A 83 -6.58 3.07 12.08
N HIS A 84 -5.60 2.50 12.79
CA HIS A 84 -4.18 2.63 12.48
C HIS A 84 -3.86 2.05 11.09
N TYR A 85 -4.25 0.81 10.81
CA TYR A 85 -3.99 0.19 9.50
C TYR A 85 -4.81 0.84 8.39
N ALA A 86 -6.07 1.21 8.65
CA ALA A 86 -6.88 1.92 7.66
C ALA A 86 -6.24 3.24 7.22
N THR A 87 -5.68 4.00 8.18
CA THR A 87 -4.96 5.25 7.90
C THR A 87 -3.70 5.01 7.07
N ILE A 88 -2.88 4.01 7.42
CA ILE A 88 -1.67 3.68 6.67
C ILE A 88 -2.01 3.32 5.22
N VAL A 89 -2.98 2.41 5.04
CA VAL A 89 -3.41 1.94 3.72
C VAL A 89 -3.88 3.10 2.83
N GLU A 90 -4.75 3.96 3.37
CA GLU A 90 -5.28 5.13 2.65
C GLU A 90 -4.15 6.10 2.28
N LYS A 91 -3.29 6.48 3.24
CA LYS A 91 -2.20 7.42 2.97
C LYS A 91 -1.17 6.88 1.99
N THR A 92 -0.80 5.61 2.10
CA THR A 92 0.13 4.99 1.14
C THR A 92 -0.48 4.96 -0.26
N PHE A 93 -1.76 4.60 -0.39
CA PHE A 93 -2.39 4.59 -1.70
C PHE A 93 -2.51 6.00 -2.29
N ASP A 94 -3.02 6.97 -1.53
CA ASP A 94 -3.17 8.37 -1.96
C ASP A 94 -1.84 8.98 -2.47
N ILE A 95 -0.72 8.64 -1.85
CA ILE A 95 0.61 9.17 -2.22
C ILE A 95 1.14 8.51 -3.49
N PHE A 96 0.93 7.21 -3.66
CA PHE A 96 1.63 6.40 -4.66
C PHE A 96 0.74 5.89 -5.80
N GLU A 97 -0.56 6.19 -5.83
CA GLU A 97 -1.52 5.72 -6.84
C GLU A 97 -1.01 5.86 -8.28
N PHE A 98 -0.43 7.02 -8.61
CA PHE A 98 0.04 7.32 -9.96
C PHE A 98 1.45 6.76 -10.27
N PHE A 99 2.24 6.47 -9.23
CA PHE A 99 3.65 6.08 -9.35
C PHE A 99 4.02 5.05 -8.26
N PRO A 100 3.44 3.82 -8.29
CA PRO A 100 3.67 2.81 -7.26
C PRO A 100 5.14 2.44 -7.09
N GLU A 101 5.91 2.45 -8.17
CA GLU A 101 7.34 2.15 -8.18
C GLU A 101 8.16 3.07 -7.28
N GLN A 102 7.66 4.28 -6.96
CA GLN A 102 8.33 5.19 -6.03
C GLN A 102 8.42 4.62 -4.62
N ILE A 103 7.53 3.70 -4.23
CA ILE A 103 7.63 2.97 -2.96
C ILE A 103 8.99 2.27 -2.80
N LEU A 104 9.55 1.76 -3.91
CA LEU A 104 10.84 1.08 -3.89
C LEU A 104 12.03 2.05 -3.77
N ARG A 105 11.82 3.32 -4.10
CA ARG A 105 12.81 4.39 -4.00
C ARG A 105 12.76 5.12 -2.66
N THR A 106 11.62 5.08 -1.97
CA THR A 106 11.43 5.77 -0.70
C THR A 106 12.39 5.28 0.38
N LYS A 107 13.33 6.15 0.75
CA LYS A 107 14.32 5.89 1.81
C LYS A 107 13.94 6.56 3.12
N LYS A 108 13.06 7.56 3.05
CA LYS A 108 12.77 8.48 4.16
C LYS A 108 11.29 8.88 4.14
N LEU A 109 10.50 8.31 5.06
CA LEU A 109 9.13 8.70 5.41
C LEU A 109 8.97 8.93 6.91
#